data_AF-A0A1X2G9E3-F1
#
_entry.id   AF-A0A1X2G9E3-F1
#
_cell.length_a   1.000
_cell.length_b   1.000
_cell.length_c   1.000
_cell.angle_alpha   90.00
_cell.angle_beta   90.00
_cell.angle_gamma   90.00
#
_symmetry.space_group_name_H-M   'P 1'
#
loop_
_entity.id
_entity.type
_entity.pdbx_description
1 polymer ?
#
loop_
_entity_poly.entity_id
_entity_poly.type
_entity_poly.pdbx_seq_one_letter_code
_entity_poly.pdbx_strand_id
1 'polypeptide(L)'
;MELAKWFGTLYDSQEQLMTARIHTMRIHGADQLFRTIAYQLPVLLQQRDRIRLVVIDSLAAGYRGVKQFSDLSELSEVGLRLKRLACQYQVAIVVVNQVMDTVADDLPSTSSRQGGSHLPEHVHEWLDVELHGTSMTYFLQSLAKQPTLGLTWANAVTTRLRMARSPMMDGQMTKRALFVEFSPLAPRSGTLLLIDATGTHAI
;
A
#
# COMPACT_ATOMS: atom_id res chain seq x y z
N MET A 1 10.91 14.52 -12.21
CA MET A 1 12.15 15.33 -12.10
C MET A 1 12.32 15.90 -10.70
N GLU A 2 11.30 16.50 -10.08
CA GLU A 2 11.36 17.02 -8.70
C GLU A 2 11.85 16.01 -7.64
N LEU A 3 11.43 14.75 -7.71
CA LEU A 3 11.84 13.71 -6.76
C LEU A 3 13.36 13.46 -6.79
N ALA A 4 13.96 13.42 -7.98
CA ALA A 4 15.40 13.21 -8.14
C ALA A 4 16.21 14.40 -7.61
N LYS A 5 15.69 15.62 -7.80
CA LYS A 5 16.29 16.84 -7.23
C LYS A 5 16.25 16.82 -5.72
N TRP A 6 15.09 16.50 -5.15
CA TRP A 6 14.89 16.40 -3.71
C TRP A 6 15.86 15.39 -3.07
N PHE A 7 16.00 14.21 -3.67
CA PHE A 7 16.96 13.20 -3.21
C PHE A 7 18.42 13.62 -3.38
N GLY A 8 18.75 14.35 -4.46
CA GLY A 8 20.08 14.93 -4.66
C GLY A 8 20.46 15.85 -3.50
N THR A 9 19.54 16.74 -3.10
CA THR A 9 19.72 17.65 -1.96
C THR A 9 19.80 16.90 -0.63
N LEU A 10 18.91 15.92 -0.39
CA LEU A 10 18.84 15.21 0.89
C LEU A 10 20.08 14.34 1.17
N TYR A 11 20.64 13.70 0.15
CA TYR A 11 21.74 12.74 0.28
C TYR A 11 23.09 13.25 -0.23
N ASP A 12 23.25 14.58 -0.36
CA ASP A 12 24.46 15.24 -0.87
C ASP A 12 25.05 14.54 -2.12
N SER A 13 24.14 14.15 -3.01
CA SER A 13 24.44 13.36 -4.19
C SER A 13 24.26 14.19 -5.44
N GLN A 14 25.10 13.99 -6.46
CA GLN A 14 24.97 14.77 -7.68
C GLN A 14 23.58 14.58 -8.32
N GLU A 15 22.83 15.68 -8.46
CA GLU A 15 21.48 15.71 -9.05
C GLU A 15 21.42 15.01 -10.42
N GLN A 16 22.49 15.13 -11.20
CA GLN A 16 22.66 14.47 -12.50
C GLN A 16 22.68 12.94 -12.38
N LEU A 17 23.33 12.39 -11.34
CA LEU A 17 23.33 10.95 -11.07
C LEU A 17 21.95 10.47 -10.63
N MET A 18 21.24 11.25 -9.79
CA MET A 18 19.90 10.90 -9.33
C MET A 18 18.87 10.94 -10.46
N THR A 19 18.95 11.94 -11.33
CA THR A 19 18.06 12.06 -12.49
C THR A 19 18.28 10.93 -13.51
N ALA A 20 19.50 10.39 -13.60
CA ALA A 20 19.79 9.23 -14.42
C ALA A 20 19.29 7.90 -13.82
N ARG A 21 19.02 7.85 -12.51
CA ARG A 21 18.67 6.62 -11.76
C ARG A 21 17.23 6.57 -11.27
N ILE A 22 16.56 7.71 -11.20
CA ILE A 22 15.16 7.85 -10.77
C ILE A 22 14.32 8.27 -11.96
N HIS A 23 13.46 7.34 -12.40
CA HIS A 23 12.55 7.55 -13.51
C HIS A 23 11.13 7.74 -12.98
N THR A 24 10.47 8.83 -13.39
CA THR A 24 9.11 9.16 -12.97
C THR A 24 8.20 9.28 -14.19
N MET A 25 7.06 8.60 -14.17
CA MET A 25 6.01 8.71 -15.19
C MET A 25 4.68 9.00 -14.49
N ARG A 26 3.94 9.99 -14.99
CA ARG A 26 2.58 10.27 -14.54
C ARG A 26 1.58 9.49 -15.38
N ILE A 27 0.64 8.84 -14.72
CA ILE A 27 -0.41 8.01 -15.34
C ILE A 27 -1.77 8.57 -14.93
N HIS A 28 -2.68 8.71 -15.87
CA HIS A 28 -3.95 9.43 -15.71
C HIS A 28 -5.20 8.53 -15.68
N GLY A 29 -5.08 7.22 -15.93
CA GLY A 29 -6.21 6.30 -15.92
C GLY A 29 -5.82 4.84 -16.06
N ALA A 30 -6.81 3.95 -15.94
CA ALA A 30 -6.63 2.48 -15.98
C ALA A 30 -6.00 2.00 -17.29
N ASP A 31 -6.53 2.44 -18.44
CA ASP A 31 -6.01 2.05 -19.75
C ASP A 31 -4.53 2.42 -19.93
N GLN A 32 -4.15 3.62 -19.49
CA GLN A 32 -2.77 4.07 -19.57
C GLN A 32 -1.89 3.25 -18.62
N LEU A 33 -2.37 2.97 -17.41
CA LEU A 33 -1.68 2.13 -16.44
C LEU A 33 -1.42 0.73 -17.00
N PHE A 34 -2.46 0.10 -17.57
CA PHE A 34 -2.36 -1.20 -18.22
C PHE A 34 -1.33 -1.18 -19.35
N ARG A 35 -1.42 -0.22 -20.28
CA ARG A 35 -0.45 -0.11 -21.40
C ARG A 35 0.97 0.16 -20.90
N THR A 36 1.13 0.97 -19.87
CA THR A 36 2.44 1.23 -19.27
C THR A 36 3.03 -0.06 -18.70
N ILE A 37 2.25 -0.84 -17.93
CA ILE A 37 2.71 -2.13 -17.38
C ILE A 37 2.96 -3.17 -18.47
N ALA A 38 2.11 -3.22 -19.51
CA ALA A 38 2.18 -4.23 -20.56
C ALA A 38 3.29 -3.98 -21.57
N TYR A 39 3.62 -2.72 -21.88
CA TYR A 39 4.50 -2.38 -23.00
C TYR A 39 5.66 -1.45 -22.63
N GLN A 40 5.44 -0.42 -21.81
CA GLN A 40 6.47 0.60 -21.55
C GLN A 40 7.45 0.18 -20.45
N LEU A 41 6.93 -0.35 -19.34
CA LEU A 41 7.73 -0.82 -18.22
C LEU A 41 8.68 -1.97 -18.61
N PRO A 42 8.25 -3.00 -19.37
CA PRO A 42 9.16 -4.06 -19.81
C PRO A 42 10.31 -3.52 -20.66
N VAL A 43 10.02 -2.61 -21.61
CA VAL A 43 11.04 -1.96 -22.44
C VAL A 43 12.02 -1.16 -21.59
N LEU A 44 11.52 -0.40 -20.60
CA LEU A 44 12.37 0.36 -19.70
C LEU A 44 13.29 -0.56 -18.87
N LEU A 45 12.75 -1.65 -18.32
CA LEU A 45 13.52 -2.62 -17.53
C LEU A 45 14.56 -3.35 -18.39
N GLN A 46 14.23 -3.65 -19.66
CA GLN A 46 15.15 -4.27 -20.60
C GLN A 46 16.29 -3.33 -21.03
N GLN A 47 16.00 -2.04 -21.19
CA GLN A 47 17.00 -1.05 -21.62
C GLN A 47 17.90 -0.57 -20.49
N ARG A 48 17.54 -0.84 -19.23
CA ARG A 48 18.16 -0.24 -18.04
C ARG A 48 18.49 -1.31 -17.01
N ASP A 49 19.69 -1.87 -17.11
CA ASP A 49 20.18 -2.97 -16.25
C ASP A 49 20.29 -2.66 -14.74
N ARG A 50 20.00 -1.42 -14.31
CA ARG A 50 20.18 -0.96 -12.92
C ARG A 50 18.88 -0.64 -12.19
N ILE A 51 17.72 -0.84 -12.80
CA ILE A 51 16.44 -0.62 -12.09
C ILE A 51 16.20 -1.80 -11.15
N ARG A 52 16.22 -1.54 -9.84
CA ARG A 52 16.03 -2.55 -8.79
C ARG A 52 14.73 -2.41 -8.01
N LEU A 53 14.01 -1.30 -8.22
CA LEU A 53 12.75 -1.00 -7.57
C LEU A 53 11.81 -0.29 -8.56
N VAL A 54 10.57 -0.76 -8.63
CA VAL A 54 9.44 -0.10 -9.28
C VAL A 54 8.41 0.21 -8.21
N VAL A 55 8.01 1.48 -8.12
CA VAL A 55 6.95 1.93 -7.21
C VAL A 55 5.75 2.40 -8.04
N ILE A 56 4.57 1.86 -7.77
CA ILE A 56 3.31 2.24 -8.41
C ILE A 56 2.42 2.90 -7.36
N ASP A 57 2.37 4.24 -7.38
CA ASP A 57 1.53 5.04 -6.49
C ASP A 57 0.43 5.78 -7.28
N SER A 58 -0.85 5.38 -7.21
CA SER A 58 -1.37 4.14 -6.60
C SER A 58 -2.16 3.37 -7.66
N LEU A 59 -2.09 2.04 -7.65
CA LEU A 59 -2.83 1.20 -8.60
C LEU A 59 -4.34 1.42 -8.46
N ALA A 60 -4.80 1.59 -7.21
CA ALA A 60 -6.20 1.82 -6.88
C ALA A 60 -6.80 3.02 -7.62
N ALA A 61 -6.03 4.07 -7.90
CA ALA A 61 -6.54 5.27 -8.57
C ALA A 61 -7.11 4.97 -9.97
N GLY A 62 -6.52 4.04 -10.71
CA GLY A 62 -7.01 3.62 -12.02
C GLY A 62 -8.26 2.74 -11.94
N TYR A 63 -8.41 1.97 -10.86
CA TYR A 63 -9.46 0.96 -10.69
C TYR A 63 -10.47 1.32 -9.59
N ARG A 64 -10.62 2.61 -9.25
CA ARG A 64 -11.64 3.02 -8.26
C ARG A 64 -13.02 2.75 -8.81
N GLY A 65 -13.82 1.98 -8.08
CA GLY A 65 -15.20 1.69 -8.46
C GLY A 65 -15.36 0.59 -9.52
N VAL A 66 -14.40 -0.34 -9.61
CA VAL A 66 -14.54 -1.64 -10.29
C VAL A 66 -15.90 -2.24 -9.90
N LYS A 67 -16.83 -2.24 -10.85
CA LYS A 67 -18.18 -2.80 -10.70
C LYS A 67 -18.45 -3.90 -11.71
N GLN A 68 -17.55 -4.07 -12.70
CA GLN A 68 -17.72 -5.01 -13.79
C GLN A 68 -16.71 -6.16 -13.69
N PHE A 69 -17.12 -7.35 -14.15
CA PHE A 69 -16.26 -8.52 -14.18
C PHE A 69 -15.02 -8.34 -15.08
N SER A 70 -15.12 -7.54 -16.13
CA SER A 70 -13.99 -7.15 -16.99
C SER A 70 -12.87 -6.53 -16.18
N ASP A 71 -13.22 -5.59 -15.29
CA ASP A 71 -12.26 -4.85 -14.47
C ASP A 71 -11.53 -5.78 -13.50
N LEU A 72 -12.21 -6.81 -12.98
CA LEU A 72 -11.62 -7.85 -12.12
C LEU A 72 -10.64 -8.74 -12.90
N SER A 73 -10.97 -9.08 -14.15
CA SER A 73 -10.08 -9.87 -15.00
C SER A 73 -8.82 -9.08 -15.37
N GLU A 74 -8.96 -7.80 -15.68
CA GLU A 74 -7.84 -6.91 -15.98
C GLU A 74 -6.94 -6.72 -14.76
N LEU A 75 -7.53 -6.52 -13.57
CA LEU A 75 -6.77 -6.40 -12.32
C LEU A 75 -5.97 -7.67 -12.00
N SER A 76 -6.54 -8.85 -12.28
CA SER A 76 -5.83 -10.13 -12.17
C SER A 76 -4.67 -10.22 -13.15
N GLU A 77 -4.89 -9.79 -14.39
CA GLU A 77 -3.87 -9.77 -15.44
C GLU A 77 -2.71 -8.83 -15.08
N VAL A 78 -3.02 -7.63 -14.58
CA VAL A 78 -2.03 -6.67 -14.08
C VAL A 78 -1.17 -7.31 -12.99
N GLY A 79 -1.78 -7.95 -12.00
CA GLY A 79 -1.05 -8.63 -10.93
C GLY A 79 -0.11 -9.74 -11.45
N LEU A 80 -0.59 -10.56 -12.39
CA LEU A 80 0.22 -11.59 -13.04
C LEU A 80 1.40 -11.01 -13.83
N ARG A 81 1.15 -9.93 -14.61
CA ARG A 81 2.19 -9.25 -15.39
C ARG A 81 3.27 -8.67 -14.49
N LEU A 82 2.89 -7.99 -13.41
CA LEU A 82 3.85 -7.44 -12.45
C LEU A 82 4.70 -8.54 -11.81
N LYS A 83 4.11 -9.68 -11.41
CA LYS A 83 4.89 -10.84 -10.93
C LYS A 83 5.89 -11.35 -11.96
N ARG A 84 5.47 -11.47 -13.22
CA ARG A 84 6.36 -11.90 -14.32
C ARG A 84 7.51 -10.92 -14.52
N LEU A 85 7.24 -9.61 -14.50
CA LEU A 85 8.29 -8.59 -14.62
C LEU A 85 9.26 -8.62 -13.44
N ALA A 86 8.75 -8.74 -12.22
CA ALA A 86 9.57 -8.87 -11.02
C ALA A 86 10.55 -10.06 -11.11
N CYS A 87 10.05 -11.21 -11.55
CA CYS A 87 10.85 -12.42 -11.74
C CYS A 87 11.84 -12.28 -12.90
N GLN A 88 11.37 -11.86 -14.07
CA GLN A 88 12.18 -11.77 -15.29
C GLN A 88 13.34 -10.78 -15.17
N TYR A 89 13.08 -9.61 -14.57
CA TYR A 89 14.07 -8.53 -14.46
C TYR A 89 14.70 -8.43 -13.07
N GLN A 90 14.40 -9.35 -12.15
CA GLN A 90 14.93 -9.37 -10.78
C GLN A 90 14.77 -8.03 -10.05
N VAL A 91 13.58 -7.45 -10.18
CA VAL A 91 13.22 -6.12 -9.68
C VAL A 91 12.16 -6.24 -8.58
N ALA A 92 12.31 -5.46 -7.51
CA ALA A 92 11.26 -5.35 -6.51
C ALA A 92 10.13 -4.45 -7.05
N ILE A 93 8.88 -4.90 -6.94
CA ILE A 93 7.71 -4.10 -7.32
C ILE A 93 6.87 -3.82 -6.07
N VAL A 94 6.72 -2.55 -5.75
CA VAL A 94 5.89 -2.07 -4.64
C VAL A 94 4.69 -1.33 -5.20
N VAL A 95 3.49 -1.76 -4.80
CA VAL A 95 2.23 -1.16 -5.24
C VAL A 95 1.51 -0.56 -4.04
N VAL A 96 1.15 0.71 -4.15
CA VAL A 96 0.33 1.39 -3.15
C VAL A 96 -1.14 1.15 -3.47
N ASN A 97 -1.87 0.67 -2.47
CA ASN A 97 -3.31 0.50 -2.51
C ASN A 97 -3.99 1.54 -1.61
N GLN A 98 -5.20 1.93 -1.97
CA GLN A 98 -6.01 2.83 -1.17
C GLN A 98 -6.98 2.04 -0.29
N VAL A 99 -7.60 2.76 0.64
CA VAL A 99 -8.58 2.21 1.55
C VAL A 99 -9.89 2.98 1.43
N MET A 100 -10.98 2.27 1.69
CA MET A 100 -12.34 2.81 1.77
C MET A 100 -12.90 2.59 3.17
N ASP A 101 -13.86 3.44 3.54
CA ASP A 101 -14.60 3.28 4.78
C ASP A 101 -15.60 2.15 4.66
N THR A 102 -15.84 1.46 5.77
CA THR A 102 -16.90 0.44 5.90
C THR A 102 -18.09 1.09 6.57
N VAL A 103 -19.24 1.06 5.90
CA VAL A 103 -20.51 1.33 6.57
C VAL A 103 -20.89 0.05 7.28
N ALA A 104 -21.07 0.09 8.60
CA ALA A 104 -21.66 -1.05 9.30
C ALA A 104 -23.09 -1.17 8.77
N ASP A 105 -23.44 -2.30 8.14
CA ASP A 105 -24.82 -2.58 7.80
C ASP A 105 -25.60 -2.57 9.12
N ASP A 106 -26.55 -1.65 9.27
CA ASP A 106 -27.57 -1.71 10.31
C ASP A 106 -28.40 -2.97 10.04
N LEU A 107 -27.95 -4.12 10.54
CA LEU A 107 -28.80 -5.30 10.65
C LEU A 107 -30.03 -4.90 11.48
N PRO A 108 -31.26 -5.20 11.03
CA PRO A 108 -32.45 -4.90 11.81
C PRO A 108 -32.34 -5.58 13.16
N SER A 109 -32.29 -4.76 14.20
CA SER A 109 -32.07 -5.14 15.59
C SER A 109 -33.16 -6.07 16.11
N THR A 110 -32.97 -7.39 15.98
CA THR A 110 -33.66 -8.37 16.81
C THR A 110 -32.87 -8.56 18.10
N SER A 111 -33.18 -7.69 19.06
CA SER A 111 -33.11 -7.94 20.51
C SER A 111 -32.00 -8.89 21.02
N SER A 112 -30.84 -8.33 21.37
CA SER A 112 -30.23 -8.64 22.65
C SER A 112 -29.37 -7.47 23.12
N ARG A 113 -29.72 -6.97 24.32
CA ARG A 113 -28.97 -5.98 25.07
C ARG A 113 -27.67 -6.64 25.56
N GLN A 114 -26.53 -6.22 25.03
CA GLN A 114 -25.27 -6.19 25.76
C GLN A 114 -24.46 -4.99 25.26
N GLY A 115 -24.26 -4.01 26.14
CA GLY A 115 -23.47 -2.81 25.89
C GLY A 115 -21.97 -3.09 25.88
N GLY A 116 -21.53 -3.94 24.96
CA GLY A 116 -20.13 -4.05 24.56
C GLY A 116 -19.90 -3.14 23.36
N SER A 117 -18.76 -2.44 23.33
CA SER A 117 -18.29 -1.72 22.15
C SER A 117 -18.15 -2.71 20.98
N HIS A 118 -19.15 -2.80 20.10
CA HIS A 118 -19.07 -3.62 18.89
C HIS A 118 -18.02 -2.99 17.96
N LEU A 119 -16.78 -3.44 18.08
CA LEU A 119 -15.78 -3.24 17.04
C LEU A 119 -16.27 -4.01 15.81
N PRO A 120 -16.15 -3.45 14.59
CA PRO A 120 -16.46 -4.18 13.37
C PRO A 120 -15.70 -5.51 13.33
N GLU A 121 -16.33 -6.58 12.83
CA GLU A 121 -15.80 -7.95 12.87
C GLU A 121 -14.37 -8.04 12.28
N HIS A 122 -14.08 -7.30 11.20
CA HIS A 122 -12.77 -7.24 10.57
C HIS A 122 -11.69 -6.53 11.41
N VAL A 123 -12.05 -5.81 12.47
CA VAL A 123 -11.10 -5.18 13.41
C VAL A 123 -10.55 -6.21 14.40
N HIS A 124 -11.29 -7.27 14.69
CA HIS A 124 -10.83 -8.35 15.56
C HIS A 124 -9.57 -9.04 14.99
N GLU A 125 -9.44 -9.14 13.66
CA GLU A 125 -8.24 -9.68 12.99
C GLU A 125 -6.93 -8.92 13.31
N TRP A 126 -7.03 -7.72 13.86
CA TRP A 126 -5.89 -6.89 14.24
C TRP A 126 -5.58 -6.93 15.72
N LEU A 127 -6.49 -7.43 16.57
CA LEU A 127 -6.27 -7.50 18.01
C LEU A 127 -5.18 -8.50 18.38
N ASP A 128 -5.00 -9.54 17.56
CA ASP A 128 -4.00 -10.59 17.79
C ASP A 128 -2.60 -10.21 17.25
N VAL A 129 -2.45 -9.06 16.59
CA VAL A 129 -1.16 -8.65 16.04
C VAL A 129 -0.33 -7.99 17.14
N GLU A 130 0.82 -8.57 17.45
CA GLU A 130 1.78 -7.97 18.37
C GLU A 130 2.32 -6.64 17.80
N LEU A 131 1.97 -5.54 18.47
CA LEU A 131 2.53 -4.22 18.22
C LEU A 131 3.49 -3.87 19.35
N HIS A 132 4.76 -3.82 19.02
CA HIS A 132 5.80 -3.46 19.98
C HIS A 132 5.67 -1.97 20.36
N GLY A 133 5.68 -1.67 21.65
CA GLY A 133 5.80 -0.29 22.17
C GLY A 133 4.51 0.51 22.37
N THR A 134 3.33 0.01 22.00
CA THR A 134 2.04 0.66 22.34
C THR A 134 0.84 -0.27 22.14
N SER A 135 -0.33 0.16 22.64
CA SER A 135 -1.59 -0.56 22.41
C SER A 135 -2.09 -0.40 20.96
N MET A 136 -2.54 -1.50 20.36
CA MET A 136 -3.22 -1.50 19.05
C MET A 136 -4.45 -0.60 19.02
N THR A 137 -5.08 -0.38 20.19
CA THR A 137 -6.32 0.40 20.33
C THR A 137 -6.21 1.82 19.77
N TYR A 138 -5.02 2.42 19.83
CA TYR A 138 -4.73 3.75 19.25
C TYR A 138 -4.85 3.81 17.74
N PHE A 139 -4.91 2.67 17.04
CA PHE A 139 -4.93 2.60 15.58
C PHE A 139 -6.25 2.07 15.02
N LEU A 140 -7.23 1.74 15.87
CA LEU A 140 -8.47 1.05 15.46
C LEU A 140 -9.23 1.82 14.38
N GLN A 141 -9.34 3.15 14.50
CA GLN A 141 -10.02 3.96 13.48
C GLN A 141 -9.39 3.82 12.09
N SER A 142 -8.05 3.71 12.03
CA SER A 142 -7.35 3.54 10.76
C SER A 142 -7.38 2.09 10.28
N LEU A 143 -7.42 1.12 11.20
CA LEU A 143 -7.49 -0.31 10.91
C LEU A 143 -8.88 -0.77 10.47
N ALA A 144 -9.93 -0.06 10.88
CA ALA A 144 -11.31 -0.30 10.48
C ALA A 144 -11.56 -0.07 8.98
N LYS A 145 -10.61 0.49 8.24
CA LYS A 145 -10.75 0.70 6.80
C LYS A 145 -10.43 -0.57 6.00
N GLN A 146 -11.10 -0.73 4.86
CA GLN A 146 -10.89 -1.87 3.98
C GLN A 146 -10.08 -1.47 2.72
N PRO A 147 -9.19 -2.35 2.22
CA PRO A 147 -8.47 -2.10 0.97
C PRO A 147 -9.41 -2.07 -0.25
N THR A 148 -9.23 -1.12 -1.17
CA THR A 148 -10.20 -0.85 -2.25
C THR A 148 -10.22 -1.86 -3.40
N LEU A 149 -9.15 -2.64 -3.57
CA LEU A 149 -8.97 -3.55 -4.72
C LEU A 149 -9.51 -4.97 -4.48
N GLY A 150 -10.04 -5.24 -3.29
CA GLY A 150 -10.74 -6.49 -2.96
C GLY A 150 -9.89 -7.76 -3.04
N LEU A 151 -10.59 -8.90 -3.02
CA LEU A 151 -9.99 -10.24 -2.96
C LEU A 151 -9.19 -10.61 -4.21
N THR A 152 -9.63 -10.15 -5.38
CA THR A 152 -8.93 -10.40 -6.65
C THR A 152 -7.49 -9.92 -6.58
N TRP A 153 -7.27 -8.70 -6.09
CA TRP A 153 -5.93 -8.16 -5.89
C TRP A 153 -5.20 -8.80 -4.71
N ALA A 154 -5.90 -9.09 -3.60
CA ALA A 154 -5.30 -9.74 -2.44
C ALA A 154 -4.65 -11.09 -2.78
N ASN A 155 -5.26 -11.86 -3.69
CA ASN A 155 -4.72 -13.12 -4.19
C ASN A 155 -3.60 -12.92 -5.25
N ALA A 156 -3.56 -11.75 -5.87
CA ALA A 156 -2.59 -11.40 -6.89
C ALA A 156 -1.27 -10.85 -6.31
N VAL A 157 -1.11 -10.69 -5.00
CA VAL A 157 0.12 -10.18 -4.36
C VAL A 157 0.80 -11.23 -3.49
N THR A 158 2.11 -11.08 -3.25
CA THR A 158 2.90 -12.01 -2.42
C THR A 158 3.06 -11.53 -0.99
N THR A 159 3.13 -10.23 -0.76
CA THR A 159 3.25 -9.65 0.58
C THR A 159 2.38 -8.40 0.67
N ARG A 160 1.62 -8.29 1.75
CA ARG A 160 0.77 -7.15 2.06
C ARG A 160 1.25 -6.51 3.34
N LEU A 161 1.56 -5.23 3.24
CA LEU A 161 1.84 -4.39 4.39
C LEU A 161 0.63 -3.48 4.62
N ARG A 162 0.20 -3.33 5.87
CA ARG A 162 -0.82 -2.35 6.25
C ARG A 162 -0.19 -1.28 7.10
N MET A 163 -0.46 -0.02 6.79
CA MET A 163 -0.08 1.11 7.62
C MET A 163 -1.33 1.71 8.25
N ALA A 164 -1.30 1.90 9.57
CA ALA A 164 -2.34 2.56 10.33
C ALA A 164 -1.81 3.85 10.95
N ARG A 165 -2.64 4.88 11.06
CA ARG A 165 -2.28 6.17 11.65
C ARG A 165 -2.98 6.37 12.99
N SER A 166 -2.24 6.90 13.98
CA SER A 166 -2.84 7.33 15.25
C SER A 166 -3.73 8.57 15.05
N PRO A 167 -4.73 8.80 15.92
CA PRO A 167 -5.47 10.06 15.95
C PRO A 167 -4.54 11.26 15.97
N MET A 168 -4.96 12.33 15.30
CA MET A 168 -4.30 13.63 15.41
C MET A 168 -4.71 14.23 16.75
N MET A 169 -3.72 14.55 17.59
CA MET A 169 -3.91 15.25 18.86
C MET A 169 -3.14 16.56 18.80
N ASP A 170 -3.69 17.63 19.37
CA ASP A 170 -3.08 18.95 19.32
C ASP A 170 -1.65 18.93 19.86
N GLY A 171 -0.72 19.49 19.07
CA GLY A 171 0.70 19.57 19.42
C GLY A 171 1.48 18.24 19.35
N GLN A 172 0.86 17.13 18.98
CA GLN A 172 1.54 15.82 18.87
C GLN A 172 1.69 15.36 17.42
N MET A 173 2.88 14.83 17.11
CA MET A 173 3.10 14.16 15.84
C MET A 173 2.35 12.83 15.80
N THR A 174 1.63 12.61 14.70
CA THR A 174 0.95 11.34 14.49
C THR A 174 1.95 10.19 14.34
N LYS A 175 1.71 9.08 15.02
CA LYS A 175 2.48 7.85 14.83
C LYS A 175 1.87 7.02 13.71
N ARG A 176 2.66 6.13 13.11
CA ARG A 176 2.17 5.08 12.21
C ARG A 176 2.47 3.73 12.84
N ALA A 177 1.58 2.77 12.65
CA ALA A 177 1.88 1.37 12.89
C ALA A 177 1.93 0.67 11.53
N LEU A 178 3.04 0.01 11.23
CA LEU A 178 3.24 -0.76 10.01
C LEU A 178 3.20 -2.24 10.35
N PHE A 179 2.31 -2.96 9.67
CA PHE A 179 2.04 -4.37 9.90
C PHE A 179 2.35 -5.18 8.66
N VAL A 180 2.91 -6.38 8.86
CA VAL A 180 2.84 -7.45 7.88
C VAL A 180 1.43 -8.04 7.97
N GLU A 181 0.54 -7.69 7.06
CA GLU A 181 -0.81 -8.25 6.99
C GLU A 181 -0.76 -9.69 6.46
N PHE A 182 0.08 -9.92 5.46
CA PHE A 182 0.30 -11.23 4.85
C PHE A 182 1.70 -11.30 4.25
N SER A 183 2.42 -12.39 4.49
CA SER A 183 3.64 -12.73 3.77
C SER A 183 3.87 -14.24 3.86
N PRO A 184 4.38 -14.89 2.80
CA PRO A 184 4.83 -16.29 2.87
C PRO A 184 6.15 -16.44 3.64
N LEU A 185 6.89 -15.34 3.87
CA LEU A 185 8.23 -15.38 4.46
C LEU A 185 8.32 -14.74 5.84
N ALA A 186 7.43 -13.80 6.15
CA ALA A 186 7.45 -13.05 7.40
C ALA A 186 6.19 -13.33 8.24
N PRO A 187 6.31 -13.50 9.56
CA PRO A 187 5.16 -13.64 10.43
C PRO A 187 4.36 -12.34 10.47
N ARG A 188 3.06 -12.48 10.77
CA ARG A 188 2.16 -11.35 11.01
C ARG A 188 2.65 -10.61 12.26
N SER A 189 3.17 -9.40 12.08
CA SER A 189 3.83 -8.62 13.13
C SER A 189 3.73 -7.12 12.82
N GLY A 190 3.88 -6.28 13.86
CA GLY A 190 3.79 -4.82 13.75
C GLY A 190 4.96 -4.08 14.38
N THR A 191 5.31 -2.93 13.78
CA THR A 191 6.25 -1.96 14.35
C THR A 191 5.67 -0.55 14.28
N LEU A 192 6.10 0.31 15.20
CA LEU A 192 5.75 1.72 15.19
C LEU A 192 6.75 2.51 14.36
N LEU A 193 6.23 3.47 13.62
CA LEU A 193 7.00 4.40 12.82
C LEU A 193 6.64 5.85 13.17
N LEU A 194 7.65 6.71 13.14
CA LEU A 194 7.51 8.15 13.12
C LEU A 194 7.91 8.68 11.74
N ILE A 195 7.15 9.64 11.22
CA ILE A 195 7.45 10.29 9.94
C ILE A 195 7.69 11.76 10.22
N ASP A 196 8.88 12.25 9.87
CA ASP A 196 9.28 13.64 10.00
C ASP A 196 9.91 14.17 8.69
N ALA A 197 10.49 15.37 8.74
CA ALA A 197 11.11 16.00 7.57
C ALA A 197 12.33 15.25 7.01
N THR A 198 12.94 14.36 7.81
CA THR A 198 14.14 13.58 7.44
C THR A 198 13.80 12.20 6.91
N GLY A 199 12.58 11.71 7.16
CA GLY A 199 12.09 10.45 6.59
C GLY A 199 11.22 9.66 7.55
N THR A 200 11.35 8.33 7.47
CA THR A 200 10.59 7.36 8.27
C THR A 200 11.52 6.62 9.21
N HIS A 201 11.18 6.58 10.50
CA HIS A 201 11.99 6.02 11.58
C HIS A 201 11.19 4.99 12.37
N ALA A 202 11.78 3.84 12.68
CA ALA A 202 11.19 2.89 13.62
C ALA A 202 11.42 3.35 15.06
N ILE A 203 10.43 3.13 15.93
CA ILE A 203 10.47 3.52 17.36
C ILE A 203 10.13 2.33 18.26
#